data_AF-A0A932V351-F1
#
_entry.id   AF-A0A932V351-F1
#
_cell.length_a   1.000
_cell.length_b   1.000
_cell.length_c   1.000
_cell.angle_alpha   90.00
_cell.angle_beta   90.00
_cell.angle_gamma   90.00
#
_symmetry.space_group_name_H-M   'P 1'
#
loop_
_entity.id
_entity.type
_entity.pdbx_description
1 polymer ?
#
loop_
_entity_poly.entity_id
_entity_poly.type
_entity_poly.pdbx_seq_one_letter_code
_entity_poly.pdbx_strand_id
1 'polypeptide(L)'
;MTTSTEPQAENQTGLSEITLNLIALGAAIGSNAERAFRAHQNRLEALGVSKEDMIEAVNMALRVKGDPHSIMMALAESTLTEGGGCCGGSCSCEESGEEKGSCGDGCDCR
;
A
#
# COMPACT_ATOMS: atom_id res chain seq x y z
N MET A 1 1.75 42.39 41.76
CA MET A 1 2.32 41.81 40.53
C MET A 1 1.61 40.47 40.32
N THR A 2 0.48 40.48 39.63
CA THR A 2 -0.23 39.26 39.26
C THR A 2 0.07 39.01 37.80
N THR A 3 0.96 38.06 37.52
CA THR A 3 1.23 37.57 36.17
C THR A 3 -0.01 36.82 35.68
N SER A 4 -0.80 37.47 34.83
CA SER A 4 -1.82 36.78 34.04
C SER A 4 -1.10 35.87 33.06
N THR A 5 -1.16 34.57 33.31
CA THR A 5 -0.82 33.54 32.32
C THR A 5 -1.90 33.58 31.25
N GLU A 6 -1.61 34.20 30.12
CA GLU A 6 -2.45 34.15 28.92
C GLU A 6 -2.62 32.69 28.47
N PRO A 7 -3.83 32.27 28.07
CA PRO A 7 -4.03 30.93 27.51
C PRO A 7 -3.29 30.87 26.18
N GLN A 8 -2.47 29.84 25.99
CA GLN A 8 -1.67 29.70 24.78
C GLN A 8 -2.58 29.59 23.56
N ALA A 9 -2.30 30.45 22.59
CA ALA A 9 -2.92 30.49 21.28
C ALA A 9 -2.91 29.11 20.63
N GLU A 10 -4.08 28.50 20.62
CA GLU A 10 -4.46 27.39 19.78
C GLU A 10 -4.17 27.76 18.32
N ASN A 11 -3.15 27.10 17.76
CA ASN A 11 -2.72 27.24 16.38
C ASN A 11 -3.89 26.76 15.50
N GLN A 12 -4.72 27.68 15.00
CA GLN A 12 -5.95 27.37 14.27
C GLN A 12 -5.63 26.79 12.89
N THR A 13 -5.29 25.52 12.85
CA THR A 13 -5.42 24.70 11.65
C THR A 13 -6.91 24.49 11.40
N GLY A 14 -7.39 24.71 10.17
CA GLY A 14 -8.81 24.53 9.82
C GLY A 14 -9.32 23.07 9.90
N LEU A 15 -8.50 22.14 10.38
CA LEU A 15 -8.83 20.73 10.56
C LEU A 15 -8.85 20.40 12.05
N SER A 16 -9.84 19.60 12.46
CA SER A 16 -9.96 19.12 13.83
C SER A 16 -8.81 18.20 14.21
N GLU A 17 -8.50 18.10 15.51
CA GLU A 17 -7.52 17.15 16.01
C GLU A 17 -7.85 15.70 15.63
N ILE A 18 -9.14 15.33 15.64
CA ILE A 18 -9.61 14.01 15.20
C ILE A 18 -9.22 13.77 13.74
N THR A 19 -9.51 14.75 12.86
CA THR A 19 -9.19 14.67 11.44
C THR A 19 -7.69 14.48 11.22
N LEU A 20 -6.86 15.26 11.93
CA LEU A 20 -5.40 15.14 11.83
C LEU A 20 -4.89 13.76 12.28
N ASN A 21 -5.45 13.21 13.35
CA ASN A 21 -5.04 11.89 13.83
C ASN A 21 -5.52 10.75 12.92
N LEU A 22 -6.71 10.86 12.29
CA LEU A 22 -7.16 9.88 11.29
C LEU A 22 -6.27 9.88 10.05
N ILE A 23 -5.88 11.07 9.56
CA ILE A 23 -4.93 11.21 8.45
C ILE A 23 -3.58 10.57 8.82
N ALA A 24 -3.07 10.87 10.02
CA ALA A 24 -1.80 10.33 10.49
C ALA A 24 -1.86 8.80 10.69
N LEU A 25 -2.98 8.26 11.17
CA LEU A 25 -3.21 6.82 11.30
C LEU A 25 -3.12 6.12 9.94
N GLY A 26 -3.81 6.65 8.92
CA GLY A 26 -3.75 6.12 7.55
C GLY A 26 -2.34 6.20 6.96
N ALA A 27 -1.67 7.35 7.10
CA ALA A 27 -0.29 7.54 6.64
C ALA A 27 0.70 6.56 7.30
N ALA A 28 0.51 6.28 8.60
CA ALA A 28 1.34 5.32 9.33
C ALA A 28 1.20 3.90 8.78
N ILE A 29 -0.01 3.43 8.45
CA ILE A 29 -0.21 2.14 7.78
C ILE A 29 0.41 2.12 6.39
N GLY A 30 0.19 3.17 5.59
CA GLY A 30 0.77 3.29 4.25
C GLY A 30 2.30 3.18 4.26
N SER A 31 2.93 3.72 5.30
CA SER A 31 4.39 3.75 5.48
C SER A 31 4.95 2.60 6.33
N ASN A 32 4.11 1.65 6.77
CA ASN A 32 4.47 0.58 7.72
C ASN A 32 5.12 1.09 9.04
N ALA A 33 4.71 2.27 9.52
CA ALA A 33 5.29 2.91 10.71
C ALA A 33 4.53 2.51 12.00
N GLU A 34 4.79 1.31 12.51
CA GLU A 34 4.04 0.72 13.63
C GLU A 34 3.95 1.62 14.88
N ARG A 35 5.07 2.25 15.27
CA ARG A 35 5.11 3.13 16.45
C ARG A 35 4.17 4.33 16.29
N ALA A 36 4.16 4.94 15.11
CA ALA A 36 3.29 6.06 14.79
C ALA A 36 1.82 5.62 14.75
N PHE A 37 1.55 4.46 14.16
CA PHE A 37 0.21 3.89 14.12
C PHE A 37 -0.39 3.73 15.52
N ARG A 38 0.35 3.10 16.45
CA ARG A 38 -0.10 2.91 17.83
C ARG A 38 -0.32 4.23 18.56
N ALA A 39 0.55 5.23 18.34
CA ALA A 39 0.41 6.54 18.96
C ALA A 39 -0.89 7.25 18.52
N HIS A 40 -1.18 7.25 17.22
CA HIS A 40 -2.39 7.89 16.69
C HIS A 40 -3.66 7.10 16.98
N GLN A 41 -3.61 5.76 16.98
CA GLN A 41 -4.72 4.93 17.43
C GLN A 41 -5.09 5.25 18.88
N ASN A 42 -4.12 5.23 19.80
CA ASN A 42 -4.37 5.53 21.21
C ASN A 42 -4.93 6.95 21.39
N ARG A 43 -4.46 7.93 20.58
CA ARG A 43 -4.99 9.29 20.63
C ARG A 43 -6.44 9.35 20.16
N LEU A 44 -6.80 8.65 19.09
CA LEU A 44 -8.17 8.56 18.58
C LEU A 44 -9.11 7.86 19.56
N GLU A 45 -8.66 6.79 20.21
CA GLU A 45 -9.40 6.12 21.28
C GLU A 45 -9.65 7.07 22.46
N ALA A 46 -8.64 7.86 22.86
CA ALA A 46 -8.79 8.87 23.92
C ALA A 46 -9.74 10.02 23.54
N LEU A 47 -9.88 10.32 22.24
CA LEU A 47 -10.83 11.31 21.71
C LEU A 47 -12.24 10.73 21.48
N GLY A 48 -12.46 9.44 21.79
CA GLY A 48 -13.76 8.79 21.67
C GLY A 48 -14.18 8.45 20.24
N VAL A 49 -13.24 8.40 19.30
CA VAL A 49 -13.51 8.02 17.91
C VAL A 49 -13.85 6.54 17.84
N SER A 50 -14.83 6.18 17.00
CA SER A 50 -15.25 4.80 16.84
C SER A 50 -14.16 3.96 16.14
N LYS A 51 -14.14 2.65 16.40
CA LYS A 51 -13.18 1.76 15.70
C LYS A 51 -13.51 1.67 14.21
N GLU A 52 -14.78 1.80 13.87
CA GLU A 52 -15.30 1.79 12.51
C GLU A 52 -14.70 2.93 11.68
N ASP A 53 -14.66 4.16 12.21
CA ASP A 53 -14.05 5.32 11.54
C ASP A 53 -12.53 5.13 11.35
N MET A 54 -11.85 4.55 12.34
CA MET A 54 -10.43 4.24 12.24
C MET A 54 -10.16 3.18 11.16
N ILE A 55 -11.00 2.14 11.09
CA ILE A 55 -10.92 1.09 10.06
C ILE A 55 -11.14 1.69 8.66
N GLU A 56 -12.07 2.63 8.51
CA GLU A 56 -12.30 3.31 7.23
C GLU A 56 -11.06 4.09 6.78
N ALA A 57 -10.42 4.85 7.68
CA ALA A 57 -9.17 5.56 7.39
C ALA A 57 -8.04 4.60 6.99
N VAL A 58 -7.91 3.46 7.67
CA VAL A 58 -6.92 2.42 7.34
C VAL A 58 -7.20 1.80 5.98
N ASN A 59 -8.44 1.43 5.68
CA ASN A 59 -8.83 0.84 4.41
C ASN A 59 -8.57 1.81 3.24
N MET A 60 -8.83 3.10 3.44
CA MET A 60 -8.50 4.12 2.43
C MET A 60 -6.99 4.15 2.15
N ALA A 61 -6.15 4.15 3.20
CA ALA A 61 -4.71 4.13 3.05
C ALA A 61 -4.19 2.86 2.33
N LEU A 62 -4.81 1.70 2.61
CA LEU A 62 -4.47 0.44 1.94
C LEU A 62 -4.79 0.48 0.44
N ARG A 63 -5.90 1.12 0.04
CA ARG A 63 -6.24 1.31 -1.38
C ARG A 63 -5.20 2.16 -2.09
N VAL A 64 -4.76 3.27 -1.47
CA VAL A 64 -3.71 4.14 -2.03
C VAL A 64 -2.36 3.40 -2.15
N LYS A 65 -2.06 2.46 -1.25
CA LYS A 65 -0.87 1.61 -1.31
C LYS A 65 -0.98 0.48 -2.36
N GLY A 66 -2.19 0.09 -2.75
CA GLY A 66 -2.42 -1.03 -3.67
C GLY A 66 -1.77 -0.83 -5.04
N ASP A 67 -1.86 0.38 -5.59
CA ASP A 67 -1.33 0.72 -6.91
C ASP A 67 0.22 0.63 -6.99
N PRO A 68 1.00 1.28 -6.11
CA PRO A 68 2.45 1.11 -6.14
C PRO A 68 2.88 -0.32 -5.81
N HIS A 69 2.10 -1.06 -5.01
CA HIS A 69 2.38 -2.48 -4.74
C HIS A 69 2.26 -3.33 -6.01
N SER A 70 1.20 -3.17 -6.81
CA SER A 70 1.01 -3.94 -8.05
C SER A 70 2.09 -3.63 -9.09
N ILE A 71 2.49 -2.36 -9.22
CA ILE A 71 3.60 -1.95 -10.09
C ILE A 71 4.91 -2.62 -9.67
N MET A 72 5.21 -2.63 -8.37
CA MET A 72 6.42 -3.28 -7.84
C MET A 72 6.41 -4.80 -8.05
N MET A 73 5.25 -5.46 -7.95
CA MET A 73 5.12 -6.88 -8.26
C MET A 73 5.35 -7.15 -9.75
N ALA A 74 4.77 -6.35 -10.65
CA ALA A 74 5.00 -6.49 -12.09
C ALA A 74 6.49 -6.28 -12.46
N LEU A 75 7.18 -5.34 -11.80
CA LEU A 75 8.62 -5.15 -11.96
C LEU A 75 9.42 -6.35 -11.43
N ALA A 76 9.05 -6.88 -10.26
CA ALA A 76 9.70 -8.07 -9.70
C ALA A 76 9.52 -9.28 -10.62
N GLU A 77 8.32 -9.49 -11.18
CA GLU A 77 8.04 -10.53 -12.15
C GLU A 77 8.92 -10.35 -13.40
N SER A 78 8.94 -9.18 -14.03
CA SER A 78 9.76 -8.99 -15.24
C SER A 78 11.24 -9.18 -14.96
N THR A 79 11.76 -8.63 -13.86
CA THR A 79 13.20 -8.70 -13.54
C THR A 79 13.67 -10.09 -13.09
N LEU A 80 12.83 -10.84 -12.39
CA LEU A 80 13.20 -12.15 -11.84
C LEU A 80 12.84 -13.32 -12.77
N THR A 81 11.88 -13.14 -13.68
CA THR A 81 11.52 -14.17 -14.67
C THR A 81 12.26 -14.04 -16.01
N GLU A 82 12.84 -12.86 -16.33
CA GLU A 82 13.73 -12.69 -17.50
C GLU A 82 15.06 -13.45 -17.40
N GLY A 83 15.36 -14.09 -16.25
CA GLY A 83 16.52 -14.97 -16.06
C GLY A 83 16.26 -16.47 -16.22
N GLY A 84 15.04 -16.89 -16.56
CA GLY A 84 14.64 -18.31 -16.61
C GLY A 84 13.79 -18.63 -17.83
N GLY A 85 14.38 -18.57 -19.01
CA GLY A 85 13.72 -19.01 -20.23
C GLY A 85 13.40 -20.51 -20.23
N CYS A 86 12.21 -20.85 -20.74
CA CYS A 86 12.04 -21.96 -21.67
C CYS A 86 11.41 -21.46 -22.99
N CYS A 87 11.83 -20.26 -23.42
CA CYS A 87 11.89 -19.88 -24.84
C CYS A 87 13.35 -19.51 -25.12
N GLY A 88 14.25 -20.48 -24.99
CA GLY A 88 15.66 -20.28 -25.27
C GLY A 88 15.90 -20.29 -26.77
N GLY A 89 16.08 -19.10 -27.36
CA GLY A 89 16.97 -18.80 -28.50
C GLY A 89 16.84 -19.53 -29.85
N SER A 90 16.11 -20.64 -29.95
CA SER A 90 15.92 -21.40 -31.19
C SER A 90 14.63 -22.22 -31.12
N CYS A 91 13.53 -21.59 -30.74
CA CYS A 91 12.22 -22.12 -31.11
C CYS A 91 11.92 -21.64 -32.53
N SER A 92 12.49 -22.35 -33.51
CA SER A 92 12.02 -22.31 -34.88
C SER A 92 10.65 -22.99 -34.92
N CYS A 93 9.60 -22.24 -34.58
CA CYS A 93 8.24 -22.61 -34.95
C CYS A 93 8.10 -22.40 -36.46
N GLU A 94 8.70 -23.30 -37.25
CA GLU A 94 8.53 -23.29 -38.70
C GLU A 94 7.15 -23.89 -39.03
N GLU A 95 6.27 -22.99 -39.45
CA GLU A 95 5.21 -23.18 -40.45
C GLU A 95 4.38 -24.47 -40.36
N SER A 96 3.89 -24.80 -39.17
CA SER A 96 2.75 -25.71 -39.04
C SER A 96 1.63 -24.92 -38.37
N GLY A 97 0.59 -24.62 -39.16
CA GLY A 97 -0.50 -23.71 -38.81
C GLY A 97 -1.38 -24.22 -37.67
N GLU A 98 -0.86 -24.13 -36.44
CA GLU A 98 -1.62 -24.38 -35.22
C GLU A 98 -1.86 -23.05 -34.48
N GLU A 99 -3.09 -22.92 -33.96
CA GLU A 99 -3.60 -21.69 -33.36
C GLU A 99 -2.78 -21.25 -32.14
N LYS A 100 -2.51 -19.94 -32.05
CA LYS A 100 -1.82 -19.32 -30.92
C LYS A 100 -2.51 -19.67 -29.61
N GLY A 101 -1.90 -20.55 -28.82
CA GLY A 101 -2.31 -20.80 -27.44
C GLY A 101 -2.23 -22.26 -27.00
N SER A 102 -2.05 -23.22 -27.91
CA SER A 102 -1.90 -24.63 -27.54
C SER A 102 -0.43 -25.03 -27.51
N CYS A 103 0.27 -24.73 -26.42
CA CYS A 103 1.47 -25.48 -26.07
C CYS A 103 0.99 -26.86 -25.61
N GLY A 104 0.88 -27.80 -26.54
CA GLY A 104 0.42 -29.15 -26.23
C GLY A 104 1.31 -29.86 -25.21
N ASP A 105 0.72 -30.82 -24.50
CA ASP A 105 1.28 -31.70 -23.44
C ASP A 105 2.51 -32.55 -23.86
N GLY A 106 3.17 -32.23 -24.98
CA GLY A 106 4.40 -32.84 -25.46
C GLY A 106 5.68 -32.07 -25.11
N CYS A 107 5.59 -30.95 -24.39
CA CYS A 107 6.79 -30.29 -23.86
C CYS A 107 7.30 -31.04 -22.63
N ASP A 108 8.14 -32.05 -22.86
CA ASP A 108 8.87 -32.77 -21.81
C ASP A 108 9.97 -31.86 -21.24
N CYS A 109 9.57 -30.92 -20.38
CA CYS A 109 10.48 -30.08 -19.61
C CYS A 109 10.99 -30.88 -18.42
N ARG A 110 12.13 -31.55 -18.61
CA ARG A 110 12.91 -32.17 -17.53
C ARG A 110 13.99 -31.24 -16.99
#